data_AF-A0A0R2NSA3-F1
#
_entry.id   AF-A0A0R2NSA3-F1
#
_cell.length_a   1.000
_cell.length_b   1.000
_cell.length_c   1.000
_cell.angle_alpha   90.00
_cell.angle_beta   90.00
_cell.angle_gamma   90.00
#
_symmetry.space_group_name_H-M   'P 1'
#
loop_
_entity.id
_entity.type
_entity.pdbx_description
1 polymer ?
#
loop_
_entity_poly.entity_id
_entity_poly.type
_entity_poly.pdbx_seq_one_letter_code
_entity_poly.pdbx_strand_id
1 'polypeptide(L)'
;MTKPLKPADMQSLLTHDWRYQRAAAVVKGQWLPIIAEEEHPFRQQIQPEDLQFARELIASDTLTSQFDFNSYAGVQAMRQYFGSQLSSTGQHWLVSAYQ
;
A
#
# COMPACT_ATOMS: atom_id res chain seq x y z
N MET A 1 -11.30 9.25 -14.37
CA MET A 1 -12.51 9.30 -13.52
C MET A 1 -12.12 8.78 -12.16
N THR A 2 -12.36 9.53 -11.10
CA THR A 2 -12.09 9.11 -9.71
C THR A 2 -13.01 7.97 -9.32
N LYS A 3 -12.46 6.96 -8.65
CA LYS A 3 -13.24 5.82 -8.15
C LYS A 3 -13.53 6.03 -6.66
N PRO A 4 -14.79 6.02 -6.22
CA PRO A 4 -15.10 6.17 -4.81
C PRO A 4 -14.57 4.97 -4.01
N LEU A 5 -14.10 5.24 -2.78
CA LEU A 5 -13.70 4.21 -1.82
C LEU A 5 -14.92 3.40 -1.37
N LYS A 6 -14.69 2.14 -1.00
CA LYS A 6 -15.72 1.33 -0.35
C LYS A 6 -15.97 1.87 1.07
N PRO A 7 -17.16 1.63 1.67
CA PRO A 7 -17.49 2.15 3.00
C PRO A 7 -16.45 1.85 4.09
N ALA A 8 -15.87 0.64 4.10
CA ALA A 8 -14.85 0.26 5.09
C ALA A 8 -13.53 1.04 4.93
N ASP A 9 -13.13 1.30 3.69
CA ASP A 9 -11.90 2.02 3.37
C ASP A 9 -12.08 3.53 3.58
N MET A 10 -13.27 4.04 3.29
CA MET A 10 -13.67 5.41 3.66
C MET A 10 -13.68 5.60 5.18
N GLN A 11 -14.21 4.64 5.94
CA GLN A 11 -14.19 4.70 7.40
C GLN A 11 -12.74 4.72 7.92
N SER A 12 -11.88 3.84 7.39
CA SER A 12 -10.46 3.75 7.77
C SER A 12 -9.72 5.07 7.48
N LEU A 13 -9.98 5.67 6.31
CA LEU A 13 -9.50 7.00 5.94
C LEU A 13 -9.96 8.09 6.93
N LEU A 14 -11.25 8.12 7.26
CA LEU A 14 -11.81 9.14 8.16
C LEU A 14 -11.24 9.03 9.58
N THR A 15 -11.10 7.81 10.10
CA THR A 15 -10.59 7.57 11.46
C THR A 15 -9.07 7.55 11.54
N HIS A 16 -8.37 7.61 10.40
CA HIS A 16 -6.91 7.48 10.33
C HIS A 16 -6.39 6.25 11.07
N ASP A 17 -7.10 5.13 10.89
CA ASP A 17 -6.77 3.89 11.59
C ASP A 17 -5.46 3.27 11.07
N TRP A 18 -5.05 2.17 11.70
CA TRP A 18 -3.83 1.47 11.32
C TRP A 18 -3.81 1.02 9.86
N ARG A 19 -4.95 0.59 9.29
CA ARG A 19 -5.05 0.18 7.88
C ARG A 19 -4.75 1.36 6.97
N TYR A 20 -5.33 2.52 7.27
CA TYR A 20 -5.06 3.73 6.52
C TYR A 20 -3.59 4.17 6.65
N GLN A 21 -3.03 4.20 7.86
CA GLN A 21 -1.66 4.63 8.09
C GLN A 21 -0.66 3.78 7.29
N ARG A 22 -0.85 2.47 7.26
CA ARG A 22 -0.04 1.53 6.47
C ARG A 22 -0.17 1.77 4.97
N ALA A 23 -1.39 1.85 4.45
CA ALA A 23 -1.63 2.12 3.04
C ALA A 23 -1.02 3.47 2.61
N ALA A 24 -1.21 4.52 3.41
CA ALA A 24 -0.62 5.83 3.18
C ALA A 24 0.92 5.79 3.22
N ALA A 25 1.51 5.00 4.11
CA ALA A 25 2.95 4.81 4.17
C ALA A 25 3.51 4.09 2.94
N VAL A 26 2.78 3.13 2.36
CA VAL A 26 3.13 2.54 1.06
C VAL A 26 3.11 3.62 -0.03
N VAL A 27 2.02 4.39 -0.12
CA VAL A 27 1.87 5.46 -1.12
C VAL A 27 3.01 6.49 -1.06
N LYS A 28 3.47 6.81 0.16
CA LYS A 28 4.52 7.81 0.43
C LYS A 28 5.93 7.22 0.53
N GLY A 29 6.09 5.90 0.46
CA GLY A 29 7.36 5.20 0.74
C GLY A 29 7.91 5.38 2.15
N GLN A 30 7.04 5.64 3.13
CA GLN A 30 7.37 5.92 4.53
C GLN A 30 7.04 4.73 5.42
N TRP A 31 7.36 3.51 4.99
CA TRP A 31 7.03 2.29 5.72
C TRP A 31 7.76 2.17 7.05
N LEU A 32 9.08 2.40 7.05
CA LEU A 32 9.94 2.21 8.23
C LEU A 32 9.50 3.00 9.46
N PRO A 33 9.13 4.30 9.37
CA PRO A 33 8.59 5.04 10.51
C PRO A 33 7.34 4.43 11.12
N ILE A 34 6.43 3.89 10.30
CA ILE A 34 5.18 3.30 10.79
C ILE A 34 5.45 2.00 11.53
N ILE A 35 6.27 1.11 10.97
CA ILE A 35 6.50 -0.21 11.59
C ILE A 35 7.46 -0.20 12.77
N ALA A 36 8.16 0.91 13.04
CA ALA A 36 9.02 1.04 14.20
C ALA A 36 8.24 0.90 15.52
N GLU A 37 6.95 1.22 15.51
CA GLU A 37 6.05 1.13 16.66
C GLU A 37 5.16 -0.13 16.63
N GLU A 38 5.34 -1.03 15.65
CA GLU A 38 4.49 -2.23 15.48
C GLU A 38 5.01 -3.41 16.31
N GLU A 39 4.25 -3.75 17.35
CA GLU A 39 4.56 -4.84 18.29
C GLU A 39 4.26 -6.24 17.72
N HIS A 40 3.43 -6.34 16.66
CA HIS A 40 3.06 -7.63 16.08
C HIS A 40 3.96 -8.00 14.88
N PRO A 41 4.81 -9.05 14.99
CA PRO A 41 5.76 -9.40 13.93
C PRO A 41 5.12 -9.65 12.57
N PHE A 42 3.94 -10.26 12.53
CA PHE A 42 3.22 -10.56 11.28
C PHE A 42 2.72 -9.30 10.55
N ARG A 43 2.67 -8.16 11.23
CA ARG A 43 2.27 -6.87 10.65
C ARG A 43 3.48 -6.02 10.24
N GLN A 44 4.72 -6.43 10.52
CA GLN A 44 5.90 -5.64 10.17
C GLN A 44 6.20 -5.62 8.66
N GLN A 45 5.59 -6.53 7.90
CA GLN A 45 5.69 -6.57 6.44
C GLN A 45 4.45 -5.97 5.77
N ILE A 46 4.66 -5.41 4.58
CA ILE A 46 3.62 -4.91 3.68
C ILE A 46 2.90 -6.12 3.09
N GLN A 47 1.58 -6.18 3.31
CA GLN A 47 0.70 -7.26 2.86
C GLN A 47 -0.11 -6.85 1.62
N PRO A 48 -0.72 -7.81 0.89
CA PRO A 48 -1.61 -7.51 -0.23
C PRO A 48 -2.70 -6.48 0.09
N GLU A 49 -3.24 -6.49 1.31
CA GLU A 49 -4.30 -5.59 1.74
C GLU A 49 -3.82 -4.13 1.82
N ASP A 50 -2.58 -3.92 2.28
CA ASP A 50 -1.95 -2.59 2.33
C ASP A 50 -1.76 -2.03 0.91
N LEU A 51 -1.32 -2.88 -0.02
CA LEU A 51 -1.09 -2.55 -1.42
C LEU A 51 -2.40 -2.28 -2.17
N GLN A 52 -3.44 -3.09 -1.91
CA GLN A 52 -4.76 -2.89 -2.47
C GLN A 52 -5.35 -1.56 -2.01
N PHE A 53 -5.31 -1.29 -0.70
CA PHE A 53 -5.87 -0.05 -0.17
C PHE A 53 -5.07 1.17 -0.62
N ALA A 54 -3.73 1.09 -0.70
CA ALA A 54 -2.89 2.12 -1.31
C ALA A 54 -3.35 2.46 -2.74
N ARG A 55 -3.61 1.44 -3.57
CA ARG A 55 -4.11 1.63 -4.93
C ARG A 55 -5.51 2.25 -4.97
N GLU A 56 -6.39 1.87 -4.04
CA GLU A 56 -7.73 2.44 -3.93
C GLU A 56 -7.68 3.93 -3.50
N LEU A 57 -6.78 4.31 -2.59
CA LEU A 57 -6.55 5.72 -2.17
C LEU A 57 -6.01 6.60 -3.31
N ILE A 58 -5.18 6.03 -4.19
CA ILE A 58 -4.70 6.73 -5.39
C ILE A 58 -5.85 6.86 -6.40
N ALA A 59 -6.61 5.79 -6.64
CA ALA A 59 -7.71 5.81 -7.60
C ALA A 59 -8.87 6.73 -7.19
N SER A 60 -8.99 7.06 -5.90
CA SER A 60 -9.96 8.04 -5.38
C SER A 60 -9.44 9.47 -5.37
N ASP A 61 -8.25 9.75 -5.93
CA ASP A 61 -7.53 11.04 -5.83
C ASP A 61 -7.36 11.54 -4.38
N THR A 62 -7.41 10.64 -3.40
CA THR A 62 -7.23 11.00 -1.98
C THR A 62 -5.78 11.19 -1.61
N LEU A 63 -4.87 10.43 -2.25
CA LEU A 63 -3.43 10.57 -2.08
C LEU A 63 -2.72 10.52 -3.42
N THR A 64 -1.67 11.32 -3.57
CA THR A 64 -0.72 11.21 -4.69
C THR A 64 0.40 10.26 -4.30
N SER A 65 0.71 9.31 -5.18
CA SER A 65 1.78 8.33 -4.98
C SER A 65 3.08 8.79 -5.60
N GLN A 66 4.19 8.48 -4.94
CA GLN A 66 5.52 8.58 -5.55
C GLN A 66 5.84 7.41 -6.50
N PHE A 67 5.03 6.34 -6.44
CA PHE A 67 5.14 5.15 -7.28
C PHE A 67 3.97 5.04 -8.25
N ASP A 68 4.23 4.48 -9.43
CA ASP A 68 3.19 4.11 -10.38
C ASP A 68 2.77 2.65 -10.19
N PHE A 69 1.55 2.44 -9.68
CA PHE A 69 0.97 1.10 -9.45
C PHE A 69 0.41 0.45 -10.71
N ASN A 70 0.33 1.17 -11.83
CA ASN A 70 -0.36 0.74 -13.04
C ASN A 70 0.58 0.40 -14.20
N SER A 71 1.88 0.67 -14.07
CA SER A 71 2.89 0.24 -15.03
C SER A 71 3.80 -0.83 -14.45
N TYR A 72 4.25 -1.73 -15.33
CA TYR A 72 5.22 -2.76 -14.96
C TYR A 72 6.49 -2.13 -14.37
N ALA A 73 6.99 -1.05 -14.98
CA ALA A 73 8.16 -0.34 -14.52
C ALA A 73 7.96 0.24 -13.10
N GLY A 74 6.82 0.86 -12.84
CA GLY A 74 6.50 1.38 -11.51
C GLY A 74 6.34 0.28 -10.45
N VAL A 75 5.72 -0.84 -10.81
CA VAL A 75 5.62 -2.01 -9.94
C VAL A 75 7.00 -2.62 -9.63
N GLN A 76 7.91 -2.72 -10.62
CA GLN A 76 9.28 -3.18 -10.35
C GLN A 76 10.04 -2.19 -9.46
N ALA A 77 9.87 -0.88 -9.66
CA ALA A 77 10.48 0.14 -8.80
C ALA A 77 9.99 0.00 -7.34
N MET A 78 8.69 -0.26 -7.12
CA MET A 78 8.16 -0.56 -5.79
C MET A 78 8.78 -1.81 -5.16
N ARG A 79 8.89 -2.90 -5.93
CA ARG A 79 9.51 -4.15 -5.43
C ARG A 79 10.96 -3.93 -5.02
N GLN A 80 11.71 -3.16 -5.80
CA GLN A 80 13.09 -2.82 -5.49
C GLN A 80 13.19 -1.90 -4.26
N TYR A 81 12.32 -0.89 -4.16
CA TYR A 81 12.34 0.07 -3.07
C TYR A 81 11.97 -0.58 -1.73
N PHE A 82 10.86 -1.31 -1.68
CA PHE A 82 10.40 -1.93 -0.43
C PHE A 82 11.15 -3.23 -0.12
N GLY A 83 11.58 -3.99 -1.13
CA GLY A 83 12.42 -5.17 -0.96
C GLY A 83 11.88 -6.13 0.10
N SER A 84 12.68 -6.37 1.14
CA SER A 84 12.35 -7.26 2.26
C SER A 84 11.19 -6.79 3.14
N GLN A 85 10.75 -5.54 3.00
CA GLN A 85 9.57 -5.01 3.68
C GLN A 85 8.28 -5.57 3.07
N LEU A 86 8.29 -6.05 1.82
CA LEU A 86 7.16 -6.76 1.23
C LEU A 86 7.10 -8.19 1.74
N SER A 87 5.91 -8.63 2.17
CA SER A 87 5.66 -10.05 2.38
C SER A 87 5.74 -10.82 1.06
N SER A 88 6.01 -12.12 1.12
CA SER A 88 6.07 -12.96 -0.09
C SER A 88 4.75 -12.90 -0.88
N THR A 89 3.61 -12.85 -0.19
CA THR A 89 2.29 -12.70 -0.81
C THR A 89 2.10 -11.30 -1.40
N GLY A 90 2.59 -10.24 -0.75
CA GLY A 90 2.59 -8.88 -1.28
C GLY A 90 3.43 -8.74 -2.55
N GLN A 91 4.59 -9.40 -2.60
CA GLN A 91 5.43 -9.44 -3.81
C GLN A 91 4.71 -10.11 -4.98
N HIS A 92 4.05 -11.25 -4.74
CA HIS A 92 3.28 -11.94 -5.77
C HIS A 92 2.07 -11.13 -6.23
N TRP A 93 1.35 -10.49 -5.30
CA TRP A 93 0.19 -9.66 -5.61
C TRP A 93 0.55 -8.48 -6.53
N LEU A 94 1.70 -7.82 -6.29
CA LEU A 94 2.14 -6.70 -7.13
C LEU A 94 2.31 -7.09 -8.60
N VAL A 95 2.79 -8.30 -8.86
CA VAL A 95 3.10 -8.76 -10.23
C VAL A 95 1.99 -9.60 -10.86
N SER A 96 0.93 -9.93 -10.12
CA SER A 96 -0.11 -10.85 -10.62
C SER A 96 -0.88 -10.30 -11.83
N ALA A 97 -0.86 -8.99 -12.04
CA ALA A 97 -1.45 -8.36 -13.22
C ALA A 97 -0.60 -8.50 -14.50
N TYR A 98 0.62 -9.03 -14.39
CA TYR A 98 1.59 -9.16 -15.49
C TYR A 98 2.04 -10.62 -15.73
N GLN A 99 1.39 -11.58 -15.09
CA GLN A 99 1.57 -13.01 -15.29
C GLN A 99 0.46 -13.55 -16.18
#